data_AF-A0A932HDL9-F1
#
_entry.id   AF-A0A932HDL9-F1
#
_cell.length_a   1.000
_cell.length_b   1.000
_cell.length_c   1.000
_cell.angle_alpha   90.00
_cell.angle_beta   90.00
_cell.angle_gamma   90.00
#
_symmetry.space_group_name_H-M   'P 1'
#
loop_
_entity.id
_entity.type
_entity.pdbx_description
1 polymer ?
#
loop_
_entity_poly.entity_id
_entity_poly.type
_entity_poly.pdbx_seq_one_letter_code
_entity_poly.pdbx_strand_id
1 'polypeptide(L)' 'MGARPMARLIQDTIRSALADELLFGRLASGGKVTVDIGQEGKIRLVFADEPASVA' A
#
# COMPACT_ATOMS: atom_id res chain seq x y z
N MET A 1 -3.04 23.53 -15.57
CA MET A 1 -3.40 22.24 -14.96
C MET A 1 -2.11 21.56 -14.52
N GLY A 2 -1.75 21.61 -13.24
CA GLY A 2 -0.49 21.06 -12.70
C GLY A 2 -0.70 19.72 -12.01
N ALA A 3 0.23 19.28 -11.15
CA ALA A 3 0.19 17.99 -10.44
C ALA A 3 -0.94 17.80 -9.41
N ARG A 4 -1.90 18.73 -9.31
CA ARG A 4 -3.09 18.60 -8.43
C ARG A 4 -3.87 17.29 -8.62
N PRO A 5 -4.06 16.76 -9.84
CA PRO A 5 -4.69 15.46 -10.05
C PRO A 5 -3.87 14.29 -9.49
N MET A 6 -2.53 14.38 -9.49
CA MET A 6 -1.65 13.32 -8.97
C MET A 6 -1.83 13.13 -7.47
N ALA A 7 -2.00 14.22 -6.72
CA ALA A 7 -2.26 14.14 -5.28
C ALA A 7 -3.56 13.38 -4.98
N ARG A 8 -4.60 13.61 -5.78
CA ARG A 8 -5.89 12.92 -5.64
C ARG A 8 -5.78 11.45 -6.01
N LEU A 9 -5.09 11.14 -7.12
CA LEU A 9 -4.83 9.76 -7.53
C LEU A 9 -4.10 8.98 -6.43
N ILE A 10 -3.03 9.54 -5.85
CA ILE A 10 -2.28 8.92 -4.76
C ILE A 10 -3.16 8.72 -3.53
N GLN A 11 -3.98 9.71 -3.18
CA GLN A 11 -4.86 9.62 -2.02
C GLN A 11 -5.91 8.53 -2.19
N ASP A 12 -6.58 8.49 -3.34
CA ASP A 12 -7.67 7.54 -3.57
C ASP A 12 -7.15 6.10 -3.70
N THR A 13 -5.97 5.91 -4.30
CA THR A 13 -5.43 4.58 -4.60
C THR A 13 -4.53 4.01 -3.51
N ILE A 14 -3.59 4.81 -2.97
CA ILE A 14 -2.63 4.36 -1.96
C ILE A 14 -3.19 4.53 -0.55
N ARG A 15 -3.75 5.70 -0.22
CA ARG A 15 -4.19 5.98 1.16
C ARG A 15 -5.41 5.13 1.54
N SER A 16 -6.35 4.92 0.63
CA SER A 16 -7.51 4.05 0.87
C SER A 16 -7.09 2.60 1.14
N ALA A 17 -6.20 2.04 0.30
CA ALA A 17 -5.71 0.67 0.46
C ALA A 17 -4.90 0.48 1.76
N LEU A 18 -4.15 1.51 2.17
CA LEU A 18 -3.43 1.50 3.45
C LEU A 18 -4.32 1.75 4.66
N ALA A 19 -5.45 2.44 4.51
CA ALA A 19 -6.33 2.77 5.62
C ALA A 19 -6.91 1.51 6.27
N ASP A 20 -7.34 0.54 5.47
CA ASP A 20 -7.85 -0.74 5.97
C ASP A 20 -6.78 -1.50 6.75
N GLU A 21 -5.54 -1.50 6.24
CA GLU A 21 -4.40 -2.16 6.87
C GLU A 21 -3.94 -1.45 8.15
N LEU A 22 -4.08 -0.13 8.22
CA LEU A 22 -3.79 0.68 9.40
C LEU A 22 -4.87 0.54 10.49
N LEU A 23 -6.14 0.39 10.09
CA LEU A 23 -7.25 0.29 11.04
C LEU A 23 -7.45 -1.14 11.56
N PHE A 24 -7.30 -2.14 10.69
CA PHE A 24 -7.71 -3.52 10.98
C PHE A 24 -6.69 -4.58 10.57
N GLY A 25 -5.66 -4.21 9.80
CA GLY A 25 -4.72 -5.15 9.22
C GLY A 25 -3.34 -5.13 9.87
N ARG A 26 -2.33 -5.42 9.06
CA ARG A 26 -0.96 -5.72 9.53
C ARG A 26 -0.19 -4.49 10.03
N LEU A 27 -0.69 -3.28 9.76
CA LEU A 27 -0.07 -2.02 10.19
C LEU A 27 -0.74 -1.40 11.44
N ALA A 28 -1.74 -2.06 12.03
CA ALA A 28 -2.43 -1.54 13.22
C ALA A 28 -1.48 -1.32 14.42
N SER A 29 -0.42 -2.12 14.52
CA SER A 29 0.62 -1.99 15.55
C SER A 29 1.84 -1.18 15.10
N GLY A 30 1.78 -0.57 13.91
CA GLY A 30 2.92 -0.01 13.21
C GLY A 30 3.70 -1.07 12.42
N GLY A 31 4.50 -0.62 11.46
CA GLY A 31 5.25 -1.50 10.57
C GLY A 31 5.81 -0.77 9.36
N LYS A 32 6.42 -1.52 8.45
CA LYS A 32 6.89 -1.01 7.15
C LYS A 32 6.15 -1.68 6.01
N VAL A 33 5.69 -0.86 5.07
CA VAL A 33 5.04 -1.30 3.84
C VAL A 33 5.72 -0.67 2.64
N THR A 34 5.97 -1.48 1.63
CA THR A 34 6.49 -1.06 0.33
C THR A 34 5.35 -1.15 -0.68
N VAL A 35 5.14 -0.07 -1.43
CA VAL A 35 4.12 -0.01 -2.48
C VAL A 35 4.81 -0.27 -3.81
N ASP A 36 4.33 -1.27 -4.54
CA ASP A 36 4.84 -1.66 -5.85
C ASP A 36 3.69 -1.75 -6.87
N ILE A 37 4.03 -1.85 -8.16
CA ILE A 37 3.07 -2.04 -9.25
C ILE A 37 3.21 -3.46 -9.78
N GLY A 38 2.14 -4.25 -9.68
CA GLY A 38 2.07 -5.59 -10.26
C GLY A 38 2.04 -5.57 -11.78
N GLN A 39 2.22 -6.74 -12.41
CA GLN A 39 2.30 -6.88 -13.87
C GLN A 39 1.06 -6.36 -14.63
N GLU A 40 -0.09 -6.28 -13.96
CA GLU A 40 -1.34 -5.75 -14.52
C GLU A 40 -1.53 -4.23 -14.32
N GLY A 41 -0.51 -3.52 -13.83
CA GLY A 41 -0.63 -2.09 -13.49
C GLY A 41 -1.45 -1.83 -12.21
N LYS A 42 -1.75 -2.88 -11.43
CA LYS A 42 -2.45 -2.79 -10.15
C LYS A 42 -1.46 -2.54 -9.01
N ILE A 43 -1.88 -1.76 -8.02
CA ILE A 43 -1.08 -1.50 -6.82
C ILE A 43 -0.96 -2.80 -6.01
N ARG A 44 0.26 -3.13 -5.61
CA ARG A 44 0.60 -4.24 -4.73
C ARG A 44 1.25 -3.69 -3.47
N LEU A 45 0.69 -4.04 -2.32
CA LEU A 45 1.29 -3.75 -1.02
C LEU A 45 2.19 -4.92 -0.61
N VAL A 46 3.44 -4.63 -0.25
CA VAL A 46 4.42 -5.60 0.22
C VAL A 46 4.76 -5.25 1.67
N PHE A 47 4.46 -6.16 2.60
CA PHE A 47 4.71 -5.96 4.02
C PHE A 47 6.03 -6.61 4.41
N ALA A 48 6.85 -5.91 5.19
CA ALA A 48 8.18 -6.39 5.57
C ALA A 48 8.16 -7.49 6.65
N ASP A 49 7.05 -7.66 7.36
CA ASP A 49 6.90 -8.62 8.47
C ASP A 49 6.44 -10.02 8.04
N GLU A 50 6.55 -10.35 6.75
CA GLU A 50 6.47 -11.75 6.33
C GLU A 50 7.89 -12.34 6.35
N PRO A 51 8.24 -13.25 7.29
CA PRO A 51 9.32 -14.17 7.01
C PRO A 51 8.85 -14.92 5.76
N ALA A 52 9.66 -14.86 4.70
CA ALA A 52 9.46 -15.64 3.49
C ALA A 52 8.95 -17.03 3.88
N SER A 53 7.73 -17.34 3.46
CA SER A 53 7.09 -18.63 3.69
C SER A 53 8.11 -19.72 3.41
N VAL A 54 8.44 -20.47 4.48
CA VAL A 54 9.29 -21.66 4.44
C VAL A 54 8.75 -22.59 3.36
N ALA A 55 9.56 -22.84 2.36
CA ALA A 55 9.49 -24.00 1.47
C ALA A 55 10.81 -24.75 1.60
#